data_AF-A0A759K064-F1
#
_entry.id   AF-A0A759K064-F1
#
_cell.length_a   1.000
_cell.length_b   1.000
_cell.length_c   1.000
_cell.angle_alpha   90.00
_cell.angle_beta   90.00
_cell.angle_gamma   90.00
#
_symmetry.space_group_name_H-M   'P 1'
#
loop_
_entity.id
_entity.type
_entity.pdbx_description
1 polymer ?
#
loop_
_entity_poly.entity_id
_entity_poly.type
_entity_poly.pdbx_seq_one_letter_code
_entity_poly.pdbx_strand_id
1 'polypeptide(L)'
;MRIASRFGRQNSIRRERPLTDAELMQTMPSVFSGDKRESRSERYTYIPTINIINRLREEGFQPFFTCQSRVRDLSRREYSKHMLRLRREGQINGKEVPEIILLNSHDGSSNYQMVPGLVQMDWYAEI
;
A
#
# COMPACT_ATOMS: atom_id res chain seq x y z
N MET A 1 7.82 10.67 -11.11
CA MET A 1 8.23 9.83 -9.96
C MET A 1 8.33 8.39 -10.44
N ARG A 2 9.46 7.69 -10.23
CA ARG A 2 9.63 6.29 -10.71
C ARG A 2 9.69 5.34 -9.52
N ILE A 3 8.63 4.56 -9.33
CA ILE A 3 8.64 3.46 -8.37
C ILE A 3 9.41 2.30 -9.02
N ALA A 4 10.37 1.72 -8.31
CA ALA A 4 11.23 0.66 -8.85
C ALA A 4 10.50 -0.68 -9.11
N SER A 5 9.19 -0.74 -8.83
CA SER A 5 8.42 -1.97 -8.79
C SER A 5 7.21 -1.91 -9.70
N ARG A 6 7.03 -2.96 -10.52
CA ARG A 6 5.87 -3.11 -11.44
C ARG A 6 4.88 -4.12 -10.89
N PHE A 7 3.59 -3.81 -10.91
CA PHE A 7 2.55 -4.77 -10.58
C PHE A 7 2.11 -5.52 -11.85
N GLY A 8 1.97 -6.84 -11.75
CA GLY A 8 1.37 -7.66 -12.80
C GLY A 8 -0.14 -7.76 -12.59
N ARG A 9 -0.67 -8.99 -12.57
CA ARG A 9 -2.06 -9.21 -12.11
C ARG A 9 -2.16 -8.76 -10.64
N GLN A 10 -3.11 -7.87 -10.36
CA GLN A 10 -3.31 -7.32 -9.03
C GLN A 10 -4.78 -7.33 -8.62
N ASN A 11 -5.03 -7.32 -7.31
CA ASN A 11 -6.29 -6.87 -6.75
C ASN A 11 -6.14 -5.39 -6.40
N SER A 12 -7.10 -4.55 -6.79
CA SER A 12 -7.00 -3.11 -6.55
C SER A 12 -8.36 -2.48 -6.31
N ILE A 13 -8.38 -1.42 -5.52
CA ILE A 13 -9.57 -0.60 -5.26
C ILE A 13 -9.15 0.86 -5.24
N ARG A 14 -10.02 1.70 -5.80
CA ARG A 14 -9.95 3.17 -5.70
C ARG A 14 -11.30 3.69 -5.25
N ARG A 15 -11.30 4.70 -4.39
CA ARG A 15 -12.49 5.45 -3.98
C ARG A 15 -12.18 6.95 -3.94
N GLU A 16 -13.22 7.76 -4.00
CA GLU A 16 -13.15 9.22 -3.79
C GLU A 16 -13.31 9.60 -2.30
N ARG A 17 -13.55 8.59 -1.45
CA ARG A 17 -13.57 8.65 0.02
C ARG A 17 -12.46 7.79 0.61
N PRO A 18 -12.08 8.00 1.88
CA PRO A 18 -11.20 7.08 2.60
C PRO A 18 -11.68 5.63 2.50
N LEU A 19 -10.73 4.71 2.34
CA LEU A 19 -10.96 3.28 2.35
C LEU A 19 -11.10 2.78 3.80
N THR A 20 -12.11 1.92 4.00
CA THR A 20 -12.37 1.24 5.26
C THR A 20 -11.42 0.07 5.47
N ASP A 21 -11.22 -0.35 6.72
CA ASP A 21 -10.36 -1.52 7.02
C ASP A 21 -10.88 -2.80 6.38
N ALA A 22 -12.20 -2.95 6.24
CA ALA A 22 -12.82 -4.05 5.51
C ALA A 22 -12.41 -4.04 4.02
N GLU A 23 -12.39 -2.87 3.37
CA GLU A 23 -11.90 -2.72 2.00
C GLU A 23 -10.38 -2.99 1.91
N LEU A 24 -9.59 -2.53 2.88
CA LEU A 24 -8.15 -2.83 2.92
C LEU A 24 -7.91 -4.35 3.07
N MET A 25 -8.62 -5.02 3.97
CA MET A 25 -8.51 -6.45 4.21
C MET A 25 -8.88 -7.27 2.98
N GLN A 26 -9.93 -6.86 2.27
CA GLN A 26 -10.34 -7.51 1.03
C GLN A 26 -9.30 -7.35 -0.08
N THR A 27 -8.68 -6.17 -0.18
CA THR A 27 -7.85 -5.80 -1.33
C THR A 27 -6.36 -6.11 -1.15
N MET A 28 -5.83 -5.89 0.05
CA MET A 28 -4.43 -6.07 0.42
C MET A 28 -4.26 -6.74 1.80
N PRO A 29 -4.74 -7.98 1.98
CA PRO A 29 -4.71 -8.66 3.28
C PRO A 29 -3.31 -8.74 3.90
N SER A 30 -2.24 -8.74 3.09
CA SER A 30 -0.86 -8.79 3.58
C SER A 30 -0.46 -7.64 4.53
N VAL A 31 -1.14 -6.49 4.49
CA VAL A 31 -0.84 -5.39 5.42
C VAL A 31 -1.25 -5.72 6.87
N PHE A 32 -2.14 -6.69 7.04
CA PHE A 32 -2.65 -7.16 8.33
C PHE A 32 -1.92 -8.41 8.83
N SER A 33 -0.91 -8.90 8.11
CA SER A 33 -0.10 -10.01 8.61
C SER A 33 0.50 -9.65 9.96
N GLY A 34 0.53 -10.60 10.89
CA GLY A 34 1.15 -10.42 12.21
C GLY A 34 2.66 -10.69 12.19
N ASP A 35 3.17 -11.34 11.15
CA ASP A 35 4.55 -11.78 11.08
C ASP A 35 5.12 -11.74 9.65
N LYS A 36 6.44 -11.87 9.55
CA LYS A 36 7.18 -12.10 8.31
C LYS A 36 7.02 -13.55 7.87
N ARG A 37 7.26 -13.82 6.59
CA ARG A 37 7.32 -15.20 6.09
C ARG A 37 8.46 -15.95 6.78
N GLU A 38 8.24 -17.20 7.20
CA GLU A 38 9.24 -18.06 7.87
C GLU A 38 10.60 -18.10 7.17
N SER A 39 10.62 -17.99 5.84
CA SER A 39 11.84 -17.94 5.04
C SER A 39 12.72 -16.70 5.27
N ARG A 40 12.34 -15.78 6.17
CA ARG A 40 13.06 -14.53 6.44
C ARG A 40 13.98 -14.72 7.65
N SER A 41 15.26 -14.40 7.47
CA SER A 41 16.29 -14.40 8.52
C SER A 41 15.82 -13.74 9.82
N GLU A 42 16.32 -14.22 10.96
CA GLU A 42 16.13 -13.61 12.28
C GLU A 42 16.49 -12.12 12.32
N ARG A 43 17.46 -11.67 11.50
CA ARG A 43 17.87 -10.27 11.40
C ARG A 43 16.83 -9.36 10.73
N TYR A 44 15.80 -9.93 10.08
CA TYR A 44 14.72 -9.15 9.47
C TYR A 44 13.75 -8.67 10.56
N THR A 45 13.73 -7.36 10.78
CA THR A 45 12.75 -6.69 11.64
C THR A 45 11.42 -6.58 10.92
N TYR A 46 10.42 -7.31 11.40
CA TYR A 46 9.06 -7.19 10.90
C TYR A 46 8.39 -5.95 11.49
N ILE A 47 7.92 -5.05 10.63
CA ILE A 47 7.02 -3.96 11.02
C ILE A 47 5.71 -4.18 10.25
N PRO A 48 4.60 -4.49 10.93
CA PRO A 48 3.31 -4.64 10.28
C PRO A 48 2.94 -3.36 9.53
N THR A 49 2.62 -3.47 8.23
CA THR A 49 2.27 -2.28 7.43
C THR A 49 1.03 -1.56 8.00
N ILE A 50 0.09 -2.29 8.62
CA ILE A 50 -1.07 -1.69 9.28
C ILE A 50 -0.70 -0.67 10.37
N ASN A 51 0.40 -0.88 11.11
CA ASN A 51 0.86 0.08 12.10
C ASN A 51 1.28 1.40 11.46
N ILE A 52 1.95 1.33 10.30
CA ILE A 52 2.36 2.50 9.52
C ILE A 52 1.13 3.21 8.98
N ILE A 53 0.13 2.47 8.48
CA ILE A 53 -1.14 3.02 7.99
C ILE A 53 -1.85 3.79 9.11
N ASN A 54 -1.95 3.20 10.30
CA ASN A 54 -2.64 3.83 11.42
C ASN A 54 -1.94 5.11 11.89
N ARG A 55 -0.60 5.12 11.95
CA ARG A 55 0.15 6.35 12.24
C ARG A 55 -0.06 7.44 11.18
N LEU A 56 -0.11 7.08 9.90
CA LEU A 56 -0.40 8.06 8.84
C LEU A 56 -1.83 8.61 8.94
N ARG A 57 -2.80 7.78 9.33
CA ARG A 57 -4.18 8.22 9.58
C ARG A 57 -4.26 9.22 10.75
N GLU A 58 -3.51 8.98 11.83
CA GLU A 58 -3.39 9.93 12.95
C GLU A 58 -2.85 11.30 12.49
N GLU A 59 -1.95 11.29 11.51
CA GLU A 59 -1.40 12.51 10.87
C GLU A 59 -2.31 13.08 9.76
N GLY A 60 -3.53 12.56 9.59
CA GLY A 60 -4.52 13.04 8.63
C GLY A 60 -4.31 12.57 7.19
N PHE A 61 -3.50 11.52 6.96
CA PHE A 61 -3.35 10.88 5.66
C PHE A 61 -4.23 9.63 5.57
N GLN A 62 -5.21 9.67 4.67
CA GLN A 62 -6.19 8.59 4.49
C GLN A 62 -5.92 7.81 3.20
N PRO A 63 -6.12 6.48 3.18
CA PRO A 63 -5.94 5.68 1.98
C PRO A 63 -7.12 5.85 1.00
N PHE A 64 -6.83 6.11 -0.28
CA PHE A 64 -7.85 6.23 -1.35
C PHE A 64 -7.64 5.23 -2.49
N PHE A 65 -6.44 4.66 -2.59
CA PHE A 65 -6.12 3.60 -3.52
C PHE A 65 -5.25 2.55 -2.84
N THR A 66 -5.50 1.29 -3.15
CA THR A 66 -4.64 0.18 -2.73
C THR A 66 -4.57 -0.86 -3.84
N CYS A 67 -3.43 -1.56 -3.93
CA CYS A 67 -3.35 -2.79 -4.68
C CYS A 67 -2.42 -3.82 -4.02
N GLN A 68 -2.66 -5.09 -4.31
CA GLN A 68 -1.79 -6.20 -3.95
C GLN A 68 -1.60 -7.13 -5.15
N SER A 69 -0.38 -7.61 -5.33
CA SER A 69 -0.06 -8.60 -6.37
C SER A 69 -0.86 -9.89 -6.15
N ARG A 70 -1.51 -10.40 -7.19
CA ARG A 70 -2.15 -11.72 -7.16
C ARG A 70 -1.07 -12.79 -7.29
N VAL A 71 -1.08 -13.74 -6.37
CA VAL A 71 -0.18 -14.89 -6.36
C VAL A 71 -0.96 -16.14 -6.77
N ARG A 72 -0.29 -17.07 -7.48
CA ARG A 72 -0.87 -18.38 -7.81
C ARG A 72 -0.91 -19.31 -6.58
N ASP A 73 0.14 -19.24 -5.77
CA ASP A 73 0.27 -19.96 -4.51
C ASP A 73 -0.33 -19.12 -3.38
N LEU A 74 -1.45 -19.59 -2.81
CA LEU A 74 -2.20 -18.88 -1.78
C LEU A 74 -1.41 -18.74 -0.47
N SER A 75 -0.44 -19.61 -0.18
CA SER A 75 0.41 -19.48 1.01
C SER A 75 1.23 -18.18 1.02
N ARG A 76 1.42 -17.57 -0.16
CA ARG A 76 2.16 -16.31 -0.33
C ARG A 76 1.28 -15.08 -0.25
N ARG A 77 -0.05 -15.23 -0.18
CA ARG A 77 -1.00 -14.11 -0.25
C ARG A 77 -0.76 -13.08 0.84
N GLU A 78 -0.54 -13.53 2.07
CA GLU A 78 -0.33 -12.70 3.26
C GLU A 78 1.03 -11.97 3.28
N TYR A 79 1.92 -12.27 2.33
CA TYR A 79 3.26 -11.69 2.29
C TYR A 79 3.56 -10.95 0.99
N SER A 80 2.68 -11.09 0.01
CA SER A 80 2.87 -10.57 -1.33
C SER A 80 2.94 -9.05 -1.37
N LYS A 81 3.57 -8.54 -2.42
CA LYS A 81 3.78 -7.11 -2.63
C LYS A 81 2.46 -6.34 -2.67
N HIS A 82 2.38 -5.26 -1.89
CA HIS A 82 1.25 -4.35 -1.80
C HIS A 82 1.69 -2.90 -1.94
N MET A 83 0.80 -2.07 -2.47
CA MET A 83 0.94 -0.62 -2.55
C MET A 83 -0.33 0.04 -2.02
N LEU A 84 -0.19 1.16 -1.34
CA LEU A 84 -1.28 2.07 -1.06
C LEU A 84 -0.87 3.52 -1.35
N ARG A 85 -1.87 4.33 -1.69
CA ARG A 85 -1.72 5.75 -1.93
C ARG A 85 -2.61 6.48 -0.94
N LEU A 86 -2.00 7.34 -0.13
CA LEU A 86 -2.68 8.11 0.90
C LEU A 86 -2.69 9.58 0.51
N ARG A 87 -3.81 10.27 0.76
CA ARG A 87 -3.94 11.71 0.57
C ARG A 87 -4.29 12.38 1.89
N ARG A 88 -3.90 13.64 2.03
CA ARG A 88 -4.24 14.43 3.21
C ARG A 88 -5.74 14.78 3.22
N GLU A 89 -6.38 14.66 4.37
CA GLU A 89 -7.76 15.09 4.59
C GLU A 89 -7.94 16.57 4.19
N GLY A 90 -9.10 16.88 3.60
CA GLY A 90 -9.40 18.22 3.07
C GLY A 90 -8.70 18.56 1.74
N GLN A 91 -7.72 17.77 1.29
CA GLN A 91 -6.94 18.01 0.06
C GLN A 91 -7.02 16.81 -0.89
N ILE A 92 -8.22 16.24 -1.03
CA ILE A 92 -8.41 14.96 -1.74
C ILE A 92 -8.62 15.16 -3.24
N ASN A 93 -9.36 16.19 -3.66
CA ASN A 93 -9.83 16.36 -5.05
C ASN A 93 -9.25 17.61 -5.74
N GLY A 94 -8.13 18.14 -5.21
CA GLY A 94 -7.43 19.25 -5.83
C GLY A 94 -6.81 18.86 -7.18
N LYS A 95 -6.52 19.86 -8.03
CA LYS A 95 -5.75 19.63 -9.27
C LYS A 95 -4.41 18.98 -8.97
N GLU A 96 -3.76 19.42 -7.89
CA GLU A 96 -2.59 18.80 -7.29
C GLU A 96 -2.92 18.45 -5.84
N VAL A 97 -2.62 17.23 -5.44
CA VAL A 97 -2.89 16.73 -4.08
C VAL A 97 -1.62 16.22 -3.44
N PRO A 98 -1.35 16.53 -2.16
CA PRO A 98 -0.28 15.87 -1.42
C PRO A 98 -0.62 14.40 -1.25
N GLU A 99 0.28 13.55 -1.75
CA GLU A 99 0.11 12.12 -1.72
C GLU A 99 1.36 11.43 -1.16
N ILE A 100 1.14 10.37 -0.39
CA ILE A 100 2.17 9.43 0.03
C ILE A 100 1.88 8.10 -0.65
N ILE A 101 2.87 7.60 -1.40
CA ILE A 101 2.83 6.23 -1.93
C ILE A 101 3.65 5.34 -1.01
N LEU A 102 3.02 4.32 -0.45
CA LEU A 102 3.69 3.27 0.33
C LEU A 102 3.70 1.98 -0.48
N LEU A 103 4.87 1.37 -0.63
CA LEU A 103 5.08 0.08 -1.28
C LEU A 103 5.84 -0.84 -0.33
N ASN A 104 5.40 -2.08 -0.15
CA ASN A 104 6.14 -3.07 0.62
C ASN A 104 5.82 -4.51 0.20
N SER A 105 6.61 -5.47 0.69
CA SER A 105 6.30 -6.90 0.70
C SER A 105 6.88 -7.54 1.96
N HIS A 106 6.21 -8.56 2.48
CA HIS A 106 6.72 -9.32 3.63
C HIS A 106 7.37 -10.65 3.20
N ASP A 107 7.38 -10.95 1.89
CA ASP A 107 8.10 -12.06 1.29
C ASP A 107 9.43 -11.66 0.65
N GLY A 108 9.84 -10.39 0.79
CA GLY A 108 11.10 -9.81 0.28
C GLY A 108 11.20 -9.70 -1.24
N SER A 109 10.08 -9.78 -1.96
CA SER A 109 10.02 -9.48 -3.40
C SER A 109 10.06 -7.97 -3.72
N SER A 110 9.90 -7.13 -2.70
CA SER A 110 10.00 -5.67 -2.76
C SER A 110 10.42 -5.12 -1.40
N ASN A 111 11.24 -4.08 -1.40
CA ASN A 111 11.60 -3.35 -0.19
C ASN A 111 10.50 -2.36 0.19
N TYR A 112 10.47 -2.00 1.46
CA TYR A 112 9.67 -0.87 1.96
C TYR A 112 10.12 0.42 1.27
N GLN A 113 9.17 1.15 0.68
CA GLN A 113 9.37 2.47 0.10
C GLN A 113 8.20 3.37 0.51
N MET A 114 8.52 4.59 0.91
CA MET A 114 7.55 5.65 1.17
C MET A 114 7.97 6.87 0.36
N VAL A 115 7.11 7.30 -0.56
CA VAL A 115 7.43 8.38 -1.49
C VAL A 115 6.38 9.48 -1.37
N PRO A 116 6.70 10.60 -0.71
CA PRO A 116 5.82 11.76 -0.68
C PRO A 116 5.94 12.57 -1.99
N GLY A 117 4.86 13.23 -2.40
CA GLY A 117 4.88 14.16 -3.52
C GLY A 117 3.54 14.84 -3.76
N LEU A 118 3.57 15.92 -4.55
CA LEU A 118 2.36 16.48 -5.15
C LEU A 118 2.05 15.71 -6.43
N VAL A 119 0.84 15.17 -6.52
CA VAL A 119 0.40 14.39 -7.68
C VAL A 119 -0.78 15.10 -8.34
N GLN A 120 -0.69 15.29 -9.65
CA GLN A 120 -1.78 15.87 -10.43
C GLN A 120 -2.84 14.79 -10.73
N MET A 121 -4.12 15.14 -10.62
CA MET A 121 -5.23 14.18 -10.56
C MET A 121 -5.54 13.45 -11.89
N ASP A 122 -4.88 13.85 -12.96
CA ASP A 122 -4.87 13.25 -14.30
C ASP A 122 -3.83 12.11 -14.46
N TRP A 123 -2.86 11.98 -13.55
CA TRP A 123 -1.85 10.89 -13.59
C TRP A 123 -2.35 9.52 -13.12
N TYR A 124 -3.64 9.35 -12.83
CA TYR A 124 -4.18 8.06 -12.36
C TYR A 124 -4.39 7.03 -13.47
N ALA A 125 -3.94 7.29 -14.70
CA ALA A 125 -4.10 6.39 -15.83
C ALA A 125 -3.13 5.19 -15.84
N GLU A 126 -2.10 5.18 -14.97
CA GLU A 126 -1.07 4.11 -15.01
C GLU A 126 -0.86 3.46 -13.64
N ILE A 127 -1.37 2.24 -13.52
CA ILE A 127 -0.96 1.23 -12.53
C ILE A 127 -0.88 -0.11 -13.23
#